data_AF-A0A975Q8D7-F1
#
_entry.id   AF-A0A975Q8D7-F1
#
_cell.length_a   1.000
_cell.length_b   1.000
_cell.length_c   1.000
_cell.angle_alpha   90.00
_cell.angle_beta   90.00
_cell.angle_gamma   90.00
#
_symmetry.space_group_name_H-M   'P 1'
#
loop_
_entity.id
_entity.type
_entity.pdbx_description
1 polymer ?
#
loop_
_entity_poly.entity_id
_entity_poly.type
_entity_poly.pdbx_seq_one_letter_code
_entity_poly.pdbx_strand_id
1 'polypeptide(L)'
;MSHQVITRMAYNAKTKQIETWQHSNNVWPTTDHFYALDVKTDEQMFEFITLIANGLWQGRKWRKAFKTLFEEYPELVRSSYEHELRGQPWKAYCAICKKYEELAQSKCNEIVARFRQLTGIV
;
A
#
# COMPACT_ATOMS: atom_id res chain seq x y z
N MET A 1 -3.26 5.98 -31.10
CA MET A 1 -3.19 4.71 -30.33
C MET A 1 -3.29 5.05 -28.85
N SER A 2 -4.20 4.42 -28.11
CA SER A 2 -4.35 4.67 -26.67
C SER A 2 -3.17 4.09 -25.90
N HIS A 3 -2.53 4.87 -25.03
CA HIS A 3 -1.49 4.38 -24.13
C HIS A 3 -2.13 3.48 -23.08
N GLN A 4 -1.75 2.20 -23.03
CA GLN A 4 -2.22 1.27 -22.01
C GLN A 4 -1.02 0.70 -21.26
N VAL A 5 -0.96 0.98 -19.96
CA VAL A 5 -0.03 0.34 -19.04
C VAL A 5 -0.76 -0.85 -18.41
N ILE A 6 -0.27 -2.06 -18.70
CA ILE A 6 -0.75 -3.31 -18.13
C ILE A 6 0.08 -3.59 -16.88
N THR A 7 -0.52 -3.42 -15.71
CA THR A 7 0.11 -3.84 -14.45
C THR A 7 -0.43 -5.18 -13.99
N ARG A 8 0.45 -6.16 -13.76
CA ARG A 8 0.14 -7.43 -13.11
C ARG A 8 0.82 -7.46 -11.75
N MET A 9 0.09 -7.85 -10.73
CA MET A 9 0.61 -7.98 -9.37
C MET A 9 0.35 -9.40 -8.88
N ALA A 10 1.31 -10.01 -8.20
CA ALA A 10 1.23 -11.37 -7.69
C ALA A 10 1.88 -11.47 -6.30
N TYR A 11 1.44 -12.47 -5.53
CA TYR A 11 2.11 -12.89 -4.31
C TYR A 11 2.77 -14.22 -4.61
N ASN A 12 4.07 -14.31 -4.38
CA ASN A 12 4.85 -15.52 -4.55
C ASN A 12 5.03 -16.17 -3.18
N ALA A 13 4.26 -17.23 -2.91
CA ALA A 13 4.30 -17.93 -1.63
C ALA A 13 5.67 -18.59 -1.35
N LYS A 14 6.43 -18.95 -2.40
CA LYS A 14 7.74 -19.60 -2.25
C LYS A 14 8.80 -18.61 -1.78
N THR A 15 8.84 -17.41 -2.38
CA THR A 15 9.82 -16.38 -2.04
C THR A 15 9.33 -15.41 -0.98
N LYS A 16 8.03 -15.46 -0.63
CA LYS A 16 7.31 -14.49 0.20
C LYS A 16 7.46 -13.07 -0.33
N GLN A 17 7.34 -12.91 -1.64
CA GLN A 17 7.46 -11.63 -2.31
C GLN A 17 6.15 -11.18 -2.92
N ILE A 18 5.95 -9.88 -2.94
CA ILE A 18 4.96 -9.23 -3.78
C ILE A 18 5.65 -8.75 -5.05
N GLU A 19 5.26 -9.33 -6.17
CA GLU A 19 5.83 -9.05 -7.48
C GLU A 19 4.86 -8.19 -8.29
N THR A 20 5.34 -7.10 -8.88
CA THR A 20 4.57 -6.21 -9.74
C THR A 20 5.29 -6.01 -11.06
N TRP A 21 4.60 -6.32 -12.15
CA TRP A 21 5.07 -6.20 -13.52
C TRP A 21 4.26 -5.11 -14.21
N GLN A 22 4.92 -4.09 -14.75
CA GLN A 22 4.29 -3.06 -15.56
C GLN A 22 4.81 -3.16 -17.00
N HIS A 23 3.91 -3.42 -17.93
CA HIS A 23 4.18 -3.48 -19.37
C HIS A 23 3.47 -2.33 -20.09
N SER A 24 4.15 -1.66 -21.01
CA SER A 24 3.58 -0.59 -21.85
C SER A 24 3.55 -1.03 -23.30
N ASN A 25 2.38 -1.01 -23.93
CA ASN A 25 2.21 -1.51 -25.29
C ASN A 25 2.78 -0.58 -26.39
N ASN A 26 3.14 0.68 -26.09
CA ASN A 26 3.34 1.72 -27.13
C ASN A 26 4.62 2.58 -27.01
N VAL A 27 5.56 2.28 -26.10
CA VAL A 27 6.79 3.09 -25.96
C VAL A 27 8.02 2.21 -26.11
N TRP A 28 8.74 2.42 -27.20
CA TRP A 28 10.15 2.04 -27.32
C TRP A 28 10.99 3.20 -26.71
N PRO A 29 11.88 2.96 -25.74
CA PRO A 29 12.39 1.66 -25.30
C PRO A 29 11.39 0.94 -24.38
N THR A 30 11.29 -0.37 -24.60
CA THR A 30 10.46 -1.34 -23.90
C THR A 30 10.92 -1.50 -22.45
N THR A 31 10.72 -0.49 -21.61
CA THR A 31 11.09 -0.59 -20.19
C THR A 31 9.95 -1.29 -19.46
N ASP A 32 9.97 -2.61 -19.48
CA ASP A 32 9.17 -3.40 -18.54
C ASP A 32 9.73 -3.14 -17.14
N HIS A 33 8.88 -2.61 -16.25
CA HIS A 33 9.27 -2.35 -14.87
C HIS A 33 8.84 -3.53 -14.00
N PHE A 34 9.81 -4.15 -13.36
CA PHE A 34 9.60 -5.19 -12.37
C PHE A 34 9.97 -4.67 -10.98
N TYR A 35 9.03 -4.79 -10.06
CA TYR A 35 9.23 -4.49 -8.65
C TYR A 35 8.93 -5.75 -7.84
N ALA A 36 9.84 -6.12 -6.94
CA ALA A 36 9.62 -7.16 -5.95
C ALA A 36 9.82 -6.57 -4.56
N LEU A 37 8.88 -6.80 -3.66
CA LEU A 37 8.99 -6.44 -2.26
C LEU A 37 8.95 -7.71 -1.42
N ASP A 38 10.00 -7.93 -0.63
CA ASP A 38 10.03 -8.99 0.37
C ASP A 38 9.00 -8.69 1.46
N VAL A 39 8.11 -9.65 1.73
CA VAL A 39 7.09 -9.57 2.79
C VAL A 39 7.18 -10.80 3.70
N LYS A 40 8.40 -11.06 4.18
CA LYS A 40 8.74 -12.22 5.03
C LYS A 40 8.26 -12.02 6.47
N THR A 41 8.23 -10.77 6.93
CA THR A 41 7.77 -10.37 8.27
C THR A 41 6.46 -9.59 8.20
N ASP A 42 5.77 -9.48 9.34
CA ASP A 42 4.56 -8.68 9.44
C ASP A 42 4.87 -7.19 9.25
N GLU A 43 6.02 -6.71 9.74
CA GLU A 43 6.49 -5.35 9.50
C GLU A 43 6.65 -5.03 8.00
N GLN A 44 7.23 -5.95 7.22
CA GLN A 44 7.38 -5.77 5.78
C GLN A 44 6.02 -5.82 5.05
N MET A 45 5.11 -6.68 5.50
CA MET A 45 3.73 -6.70 4.97
C MET A 45 2.99 -5.41 5.33
N PHE A 46 3.24 -4.85 6.51
CA PHE A 46 2.69 -3.57 6.92
C PHE A 46 3.26 -2.42 6.09
N GLU A 47 4.57 -2.39 5.85
CA GLU A 47 5.21 -1.43 4.93
C GLU A 47 4.59 -1.50 3.53
N PHE A 48 4.34 -2.71 3.03
CA PHE A 48 3.61 -2.87 1.78
C PHE A 48 2.22 -2.23 1.82
N ILE A 49 1.44 -2.46 2.89
CA ILE A 49 0.10 -1.88 3.06
C ILE A 49 0.18 -0.34 3.11
N THR A 50 1.15 0.23 3.81
CA THR A 50 1.32 1.69 3.90
C THR A 50 1.75 2.31 2.57
N LEU A 51 2.59 1.64 1.77
CA LEU A 51 2.91 2.08 0.40
C LEU A 51 1.66 2.18 -0.47
N ILE A 52 0.72 1.24 -0.32
CA ILE A 52 -0.55 1.26 -1.05
C ILE A 52 -1.44 2.41 -0.53
N ALA A 53 -1.53 2.60 0.79
CA ALA A 53 -2.33 3.65 1.40
C ALA A 53 -1.86 5.05 0.98
N ASN A 54 -0.55 5.24 0.83
CA ASN A 54 0.07 6.47 0.36
C ASN A 54 0.02 6.66 -1.17
N GLY A 55 -0.51 5.68 -1.92
CA GLY A 55 -0.54 5.71 -3.38
C GLY A 55 0.83 5.55 -4.05
N LEU A 56 1.84 5.10 -3.30
CA LEU A 56 3.21 4.87 -3.77
C LEU A 56 3.38 3.50 -4.45
N TRP A 57 2.41 2.59 -4.25
CA TRP A 57 2.37 1.28 -4.91
C TRP A 57 0.99 0.97 -5.48
N GLN A 58 0.92 0.06 -6.45
CA GLN A 58 -0.34 -0.36 -7.07
C GLN A 58 -1.04 -1.51 -6.33
N GLY A 59 -2.31 -1.32 -5.96
CA GLY A 59 -3.10 -2.32 -5.24
C GLY A 59 -4.14 -3.08 -6.07
N ARG A 60 -4.00 -3.16 -7.42
CA ARG A 60 -5.08 -3.67 -8.30
C ARG A 60 -5.58 -5.08 -7.93
N LYS A 61 -4.67 -6.03 -7.63
CA LYS A 61 -5.04 -7.43 -7.31
C LYS A 61 -5.95 -7.52 -6.10
N TRP A 62 -5.67 -6.75 -5.06
CA TRP A 62 -6.38 -6.79 -3.78
C TRP A 62 -7.19 -5.54 -3.52
N ARG A 63 -7.65 -4.85 -4.57
CA ARG A 63 -8.37 -3.57 -4.46
C ARG A 63 -9.54 -3.62 -3.48
N LYS A 64 -10.31 -4.72 -3.48
CA LYS A 64 -11.43 -4.90 -2.53
C LYS A 64 -10.94 -5.06 -1.10
N ALA A 65 -9.91 -5.87 -0.87
CA ALA A 65 -9.33 -6.06 0.45
C ALA A 65 -8.75 -4.76 1.00
N PHE A 66 -8.01 -3.99 0.18
CA PHE A 66 -7.51 -2.68 0.60
C PHE A 66 -8.62 -1.70 0.92
N LYS A 67 -9.69 -1.66 0.09
CA LYS A 67 -10.84 -0.80 0.38
C LYS A 67 -11.42 -1.11 1.76
N THR A 68 -11.70 -2.38 2.05
CA THR A 68 -12.22 -2.80 3.35
C THR A 68 -11.24 -2.50 4.48
N LEU A 69 -9.96 -2.83 4.31
CA LEU A 69 -8.92 -2.58 5.31
C LEU A 69 -8.80 -1.09 5.66
N PHE A 70 -8.86 -0.21 4.66
CA PHE A 70 -8.76 1.24 4.82
C PHE A 70 -10.02 1.88 5.40
N GLU A 71 -11.18 1.24 5.25
CA GLU A 71 -12.41 1.60 5.96
C GLU A 71 -12.34 1.19 7.44
N GLU A 72 -11.74 0.03 7.74
CA GLU A 72 -11.57 -0.49 9.11
C GLU A 72 -10.46 0.24 9.90
N TYR A 73 -9.38 0.65 9.21
CA TYR A 73 -8.20 1.31 9.79
C TYR A 73 -7.96 2.67 9.12
N PRO A 74 -8.79 3.69 9.43
CA PRO A 74 -8.69 5.01 8.80
C PRO A 74 -7.35 5.71 9.06
N GLU A 75 -6.65 5.39 10.14
CA GLU A 75 -5.31 5.91 10.48
C GLU A 75 -4.25 5.65 9.41
N LEU A 76 -4.44 4.62 8.56
CA LEU A 76 -3.55 4.33 7.43
C LEU A 76 -3.70 5.34 6.29
N VAL A 77 -4.85 6.01 6.20
CA VAL A 77 -5.23 6.80 5.03
C VAL A 77 -5.25 8.27 5.38
N ARG A 78 -4.34 9.03 4.78
CA ARG A 78 -4.23 10.47 5.03
C ARG A 78 -5.53 11.26 4.83
N SER A 79 -6.38 10.86 3.90
CA SER A 79 -7.66 11.54 3.65
C SER A 79 -8.62 11.48 4.84
N SER A 80 -8.48 10.49 5.74
CA SER A 80 -9.38 10.35 6.90
C SER A 80 -9.16 11.47 7.93
N TYR A 81 -7.92 11.94 8.09
CA TYR A 81 -7.53 12.98 9.03
C TYR A 81 -7.06 14.27 8.34
N GLU A 82 -7.30 14.42 7.04
CA GLU A 82 -6.90 15.60 6.28
C GLU A 82 -7.51 16.90 6.84
N HIS A 83 -8.71 16.81 7.41
CA HIS A 83 -9.38 17.92 8.05
C HIS A 83 -8.59 18.49 9.26
N GLU A 84 -7.83 17.65 9.97
CA GLU A 84 -6.93 18.11 11.05
C GLU A 84 -5.69 18.81 10.50
N LEU A 85 -5.23 18.44 9.30
CA LEU A 85 -4.02 18.98 8.67
C LEU A 85 -4.24 20.37 8.06
N ARG A 86 -5.44 20.64 7.55
CA ARG A 86 -5.74 21.88 6.81
C ARG A 86 -5.54 23.12 7.70
N GLY A 87 -4.75 24.06 7.21
CA GLY A 87 -4.49 25.34 7.90
C GLY A 87 -3.49 25.25 9.05
N GLN A 88 -2.92 24.08 9.35
CA GLN A 88 -1.93 23.92 10.41
C GLN A 88 -0.56 24.45 9.99
N PRO A 89 0.21 25.07 10.92
CA PRO A 89 1.62 25.35 10.70
C PRO A 89 2.42 24.04 10.56
N TRP A 90 3.53 24.08 9.83
CA TRP A 90 4.34 22.90 9.49
C TRP A 90 4.66 21.99 10.69
N LYS A 91 5.02 22.58 11.84
CA LYS A 91 5.32 21.80 13.05
C LYS A 91 4.11 21.00 13.56
N ALA A 92 2.91 21.61 13.58
CA ALA A 92 1.68 20.94 13.99
C ALA A 92 1.24 19.90 12.95
N TYR A 93 1.37 20.22 11.67
CA TYR A 93 1.16 19.29 10.57
C TYR A 93 2.00 18.01 10.72
N CYS A 94 3.31 18.15 10.96
CA CYS A 94 4.20 17.01 11.18
C CYS A 94 3.82 16.20 12.41
N ALA A 95 3.42 16.87 13.50
CA ALA A 95 3.00 16.20 14.72
C ALA A 95 1.72 15.36 14.52
N ILE A 96 0.76 15.87 13.74
CA ILE A 96 -0.47 15.14 13.40
C ILE A 96 -0.14 13.92 12.53
N CYS A 97 0.67 14.06 11.48
CA CYS A 97 1.09 12.92 10.67
C CYS A 97 1.77 11.84 11.52
N LYS A 98 2.72 12.24 12.37
CA LYS A 98 3.43 11.34 13.27
C LYS A 98 2.50 10.61 14.24
N LYS A 99 1.50 11.31 14.81
CA LYS A 99 0.48 10.71 15.69
C LYS A 99 -0.26 9.56 14.98
N TYR A 100 -0.67 9.76 13.73
CA TYR A 100 -1.39 8.73 12.97
C TYR A 100 -0.47 7.60 12.49
N GLU A 101 0.78 7.90 12.14
CA GLU A 101 1.81 6.89 11.84
C GLU A 101 2.08 5.99 13.06
N GLU A 102 2.27 6.57 14.24
CA GLU A 102 2.47 5.83 15.49
C GLU A 102 1.24 4.99 15.87
N LEU A 103 0.04 5.53 15.66
CA LEU A 103 -1.22 4.79 15.87
C LEU A 103 -1.32 3.58 14.94
N ALA A 104 -1.05 3.75 13.65
CA ALA A 104 -1.06 2.65 12.69
C ALA A 104 0.01 1.60 13.02
N GLN A 105 1.23 2.05 13.39
CA GLN A 105 2.32 1.18 13.79
C GLN A 105 1.97 0.34 15.04
N SER A 106 1.27 0.94 16.01
CA SER A 106 0.84 0.23 17.23
C SER A 106 -0.13 -0.92 16.94
N LYS A 107 -0.82 -0.89 15.79
CA LYS A 107 -1.75 -1.92 15.32
C LYS A 107 -1.21 -2.76 14.18
N CYS A 108 0.10 -2.72 13.92
CA CYS A 108 0.76 -3.41 12.81
C CYS A 108 0.30 -4.88 12.67
N ASN A 109 0.38 -5.66 13.75
CA ASN A 109 0.04 -7.08 13.74
C ASN A 109 -1.45 -7.33 13.41
N GLU A 110 -2.36 -6.49 13.93
CA GLU A 110 -3.79 -6.60 13.68
C GLU A 110 -4.12 -6.30 12.21
N ILE A 111 -3.56 -5.21 11.68
CA ILE A 111 -3.73 -4.77 10.29
C ILE A 111 -3.22 -5.85 9.32
N VAL A 112 -2.03 -6.40 9.59
CA VAL A 112 -1.42 -7.45 8.76
C VAL A 112 -2.25 -8.73 8.81
N ALA A 113 -2.66 -9.17 9.99
CA ALA A 113 -3.51 -10.35 10.15
C ALA A 113 -4.83 -10.19 9.39
N ARG A 114 -5.47 -9.02 9.52
CA ARG A 114 -6.71 -8.70 8.81
C ARG A 114 -6.52 -8.68 7.30
N PHE A 115 -5.44 -8.10 6.81
CA PHE A 115 -5.12 -8.09 5.39
C PHE A 115 -4.90 -9.51 4.83
N ARG A 116 -4.16 -10.37 5.55
CA ARG A 116 -3.98 -11.79 5.19
C ARG A 116 -5.33 -12.51 5.13
N GLN A 117 -6.21 -12.29 6.10
CA GLN A 117 -7.56 -12.85 6.10
C GLN A 117 -8.38 -12.43 4.87
N LEU A 118 -8.31 -11.15 4.48
CA LEU A 118 -9.05 -10.62 3.33
C LEU A 118 -8.49 -11.09 1.98
N THR A 119 -7.20 -11.42 1.92
CA THR A 119 -6.51 -11.77 0.66
C THR A 119 -6.24 -13.26 0.48
N GLY A 120 -6.39 -14.06 1.55
CA GLY A 120 -6.07 -15.49 1.56
C GLY A 120 -4.58 -15.79 1.48
N ILE A 121 -3.71 -14.81 1.79
CA ILE A 121 -2.27 -15.00 1.85
C ILE A 121 -1.93 -15.71 3.17
N VAL A 122 -1.26 -16.85 3.06
CA VAL A 122 -0.79 -17.69 4.19
C VAL A 122 0.71 -17.50 4.37
#